data_AF-A0A1I7EU02-F1
#
_entry.id   AF-A0A1I7EU02-F1
#
_cell.length_a   1.000
_cell.length_b   1.000
_cell.length_c   1.000
_cell.angle_alpha   90.00
_cell.angle_beta   90.00
_cell.angle_gamma   90.00
#
_symmetry.space_group_name_H-M   'P 1'
#
loop_
_entity.id
_entity.type
_entity.pdbx_description
1 polymer ?
#
loop_
_entity_poly.entity_id
_entity_poly.type
_entity_poly.pdbx_seq_one_letter_code
_entity_poly.pdbx_strand_id
1 'polypeptide(L)'
;MTSIQPGADTSTVEVTNVSKHGFWLLIFDQEIFVPFKEFPWFREASIGKLLNVELPSPHHLYWPDLDIDLAVESLLHPEQFPLIDRTGLISHASTE
;
A
#
# COMPACT_ATOMS: atom_id res chain seq x y z
N MET A 1 -24.41 7.08 17.34
CA MET A 1 -23.18 7.40 16.57
C MET A 1 -23.43 6.90 15.17
N THR A 2 -23.71 7.82 14.26
CA THR A 2 -24.32 7.54 12.96
C THR A 2 -23.26 6.97 12.03
N SER A 3 -23.43 5.71 11.62
CA SER A 3 -22.63 5.09 10.57
C SER A 3 -22.87 5.87 9.28
N ILE A 4 -21.88 6.65 8.87
CA ILE A 4 -21.85 7.27 7.55
C ILE A 4 -21.55 6.18 6.54
N GLN A 5 -22.55 5.75 5.79
CA GLN A 5 -22.31 5.20 4.46
C GLN A 5 -22.14 6.39 3.50
N PRO A 6 -21.00 6.57 2.84
CA PRO A 6 -20.97 7.09 1.48
C PRO A 6 -21.03 5.87 0.56
N GLY A 7 -22.09 5.71 -0.23
CA GLY A 7 -22.20 6.41 -1.49
C GLY A 7 -21.69 5.44 -2.56
N ALA A 8 -22.61 4.70 -3.18
CA ALA A 8 -22.29 3.96 -4.38
C ALA A 8 -21.83 4.94 -5.47
N ASP A 9 -20.94 4.41 -6.32
CA ASP A 9 -20.56 4.89 -7.64
C ASP A 9 -19.31 5.80 -7.70
N THR A 10 -18.17 5.14 -7.95
CA THR A 10 -16.80 5.62 -8.20
C THR A 10 -15.89 5.76 -6.97
N SER A 11 -15.65 4.65 -6.28
CA SER A 11 -14.45 4.51 -5.45
C SER A 11 -13.24 4.85 -6.31
N THR A 12 -12.63 6.02 -6.09
CA THR A 12 -11.44 6.46 -6.85
C THR A 12 -10.26 5.53 -6.57
N VAL A 13 -10.32 4.83 -5.43
CA VAL A 13 -9.45 3.72 -5.07
C VAL A 13 -10.27 2.54 -4.54
N GLU A 14 -9.97 1.32 -4.97
CA GLU A 14 -10.50 0.10 -4.36
C GLU A 14 -9.54 -1.08 -4.49
N VAL A 15 -9.68 -2.07 -3.62
CA VAL A 15 -8.92 -3.35 -3.73
C VAL A 15 -9.76 -4.33 -4.54
N THR A 16 -9.31 -4.69 -5.75
CA THR A 16 -10.07 -5.54 -6.68
C THR A 16 -9.86 -7.02 -6.42
N ASN A 17 -8.69 -7.42 -5.93
CA ASN A 17 -8.36 -8.82 -5.69
C ASN A 17 -7.26 -8.99 -4.64
N VAL A 18 -7.35 -10.03 -3.81
CA VAL A 18 -6.34 -10.35 -2.79
C VAL A 18 -5.84 -11.78 -3.00
N SER A 19 -4.53 -11.95 -3.04
CA SER A 19 -3.86 -13.24 -3.22
C SER A 19 -2.83 -13.49 -2.12
N LYS A 20 -2.29 -14.70 -2.06
CA LYS A 20 -1.20 -15.06 -1.13
C LYS A 20 0.10 -14.24 -1.32
N HIS A 21 0.25 -13.58 -2.47
CA HIS A 21 1.47 -12.86 -2.83
C HIS A 21 1.35 -11.34 -2.67
N GLY A 22 0.13 -10.82 -2.54
CA GLY A 22 -0.18 -9.40 -2.63
C GLY A 22 -1.62 -9.18 -3.06
N PHE A 23 -1.97 -7.93 -3.29
CA PHE A 23 -3.31 -7.52 -3.70
C PHE A 23 -3.26 -6.56 -4.87
N TRP A 24 -4.38 -6.45 -5.58
CA TRP A 24 -4.58 -5.52 -6.67
C TRP A 24 -5.38 -4.34 -6.16
N LEU A 25 -4.93 -3.15 -6.54
CA LEU A 25 -5.52 -1.89 -6.18
C LEU A 25 -5.87 -1.15 -7.48
N LEU A 26 -7.14 -0.83 -7.67
CA LEU A 26 -7.60 0.02 -8.76
C LEU A 26 -7.55 1.46 -8.27
N ILE A 27 -6.72 2.31 -8.90
CA ILE A 27 -6.67 3.75 -8.64
C ILE A 27 -6.87 4.49 -9.96
N PHE A 28 -7.82 5.42 -10.05
CA PHE A 28 -8.07 6.20 -11.27
C PHE A 28 -8.21 5.33 -12.55
N ASP A 29 -8.91 4.19 -12.46
CA ASP A 29 -9.08 3.22 -13.55
C ASP A 29 -7.82 2.40 -13.92
N GLN A 30 -6.74 2.52 -13.14
CA GLN A 30 -5.51 1.75 -13.31
C GLN A 30 -5.36 0.70 -12.21
N GLU A 31 -5.26 -0.57 -12.60
CA GLU A 31 -4.94 -1.65 -11.68
C GLU A 31 -3.44 -1.75 -11.43
N ILE A 32 -3.07 -1.68 -10.16
CA ILE A 32 -1.69 -1.75 -9.69
C ILE A 32 -1.56 -2.93 -8.74
N PHE A 33 -0.56 -3.77 -8.95
CA PHE A 33 -0.27 -4.89 -8.07
C PHE A 33 0.64 -4.45 -6.92
N VAL A 34 0.21 -4.71 -5.68
CA VAL A 34 0.94 -4.41 -4.45
C VAL A 34 1.47 -5.73 -3.86
N PRO A 35 2.77 -6.05 -4.05
CA PRO A 35 3.34 -7.29 -3.56
C PRO A 35 3.61 -7.26 -2.06
N PHE A 36 3.13 -8.25 -1.31
CA PHE A 36 3.46 -8.41 0.12
C PHE A 36 4.94 -8.64 0.39
N LYS A 37 5.75 -8.96 -0.63
CA LYS A 37 7.19 -9.07 -0.50
C LYS A 37 7.85 -7.71 -0.23
N GLU A 38 7.32 -6.65 -0.83
CA GLU A 38 7.81 -5.28 -0.66
C GLU A 38 7.07 -4.56 0.47
N PHE A 39 5.80 -4.93 0.67
CA PHE A 39 4.92 -4.35 1.68
C PHE A 39 4.44 -5.42 2.67
N PRO A 40 5.33 -5.99 3.51
CA PRO A 40 5.02 -7.14 4.35
C PRO A 40 3.97 -6.84 5.43
N TRP A 41 3.82 -5.57 5.83
CA TRP A 41 2.81 -5.14 6.80
C TRP A 41 1.36 -5.43 6.37
N PHE A 42 1.08 -5.54 5.06
CA PHE A 42 -0.25 -5.92 4.59
C PHE A 42 -0.51 -7.43 4.66
N ARG A 43 0.54 -8.26 4.82
CA ARG A 43 0.40 -9.72 4.84
C ARG A 43 -0.39 -10.22 6.04
N GLU A 44 -0.28 -9.52 7.16
CA GLU A 44 -0.96 -9.87 8.42
C GLU A 44 -2.25 -9.06 8.63
N ALA A 45 -2.56 -8.12 7.74
CA ALA A 45 -3.80 -7.34 7.77
C ALA A 45 -5.00 -8.23 7.46
N SER A 46 -6.07 -8.09 8.25
CA SER A 46 -7.35 -8.74 7.93
C SER A 46 -7.94 -8.12 6.66
N ILE A 47 -8.58 -8.94 5.83
CA ILE A 47 -9.19 -8.51 4.56
C ILE A 47 -10.08 -7.28 4.75
N GLY A 48 -10.95 -7.24 5.77
CA GLY A 48 -11.83 -6.09 6.01
C GLY A 48 -11.08 -4.76 6.19
N LYS A 49 -9.93 -4.77 6.85
CA LYS A 49 -9.07 -3.60 7.01
C LYS A 49 -8.33 -3.24 5.72
N LEU A 50 -7.88 -4.25 4.97
CA LEU A 50 -7.21 -4.06 3.68
C LEU A 50 -8.16 -3.43 2.64
N LEU A 51 -9.44 -3.78 2.68
CA LEU A 51 -10.45 -3.21 1.79
C LEU A 51 -10.82 -1.76 2.18
N ASN A 52 -10.57 -1.34 3.43
CA ASN A 52 -10.84 0.02 3.89
C ASN A 52 -9.68 0.96 3.52
N VAL A 53 -9.50 1.17 2.22
CA VAL A 53 -8.51 2.10 1.67
C VAL A 53 -9.15 3.45 1.36
N GLU A 54 -8.44 4.51 1.69
CA GLU A 54 -8.79 5.89 1.38
C GLU A 54 -7.72 6.53 0.48
N LEU A 55 -8.15 7.46 -0.38
CA LEU A 55 -7.28 8.27 -1.22
C LEU A 55 -7.41 9.75 -0.82
N PRO A 56 -6.82 10.18 0.31
CA PRO A 56 -6.89 11.56 0.75
C PRO A 56 -6.25 12.53 -0.24
N SER A 57 -5.35 12.06 -1.10
CA SER A 57 -4.74 12.84 -2.18
C SER A 57 -4.42 11.95 -3.38
N PRO A 58 -4.37 12.48 -4.62
CA PRO A 58 -4.11 11.67 -5.82
C PRO A 58 -2.80 10.86 -5.80
N HIS A 59 -1.85 11.26 -4.96
CA HIS A 59 -0.54 10.64 -4.83
C HIS A 59 -0.37 9.84 -3.53
N HIS A 60 -1.38 9.79 -2.67
CA HIS A 60 -1.25 9.25 -1.31
C HIS A 60 -2.47 8.42 -0.91
N LEU A 61 -2.19 7.17 -0.59
CA LEU A 61 -3.12 6.15 -0.11
C LEU A 61 -3.01 6.05 1.41
N TYR A 62 -4.15 5.84 2.07
CA TYR A 62 -4.19 5.68 3.51
C TYR A 62 -5.13 4.55 3.90
N TRP A 63 -4.67 3.68 4.80
CA TRP A 63 -5.46 2.63 5.44
C TRP A 63 -5.68 2.99 6.90
N PRO A 64 -6.79 3.67 7.26
CA PRO A 64 -7.03 4.15 8.63
C PRO A 64 -7.07 3.03 9.67
N ASP A 65 -7.57 1.84 9.33
CA ASP A 65 -7.65 0.71 10.27
C ASP A 65 -6.31 0.01 10.53
N LEU A 66 -5.34 0.23 9.63
CA LEU A 66 -3.98 -0.30 9.73
C LEU A 66 -2.99 0.76 10.19
N ASP A 67 -3.39 2.04 10.14
CA ASP A 67 -2.52 3.20 10.29
C ASP A 67 -1.31 3.15 9.35
N ILE A 68 -1.57 2.75 8.09
CA ILE A 68 -0.56 2.63 7.04
C ILE A 68 -0.82 3.68 5.98
N ASP A 69 0.23 4.41 5.63
CA ASP A 69 0.23 5.33 4.52
C ASP A 69 1.16 4.87 3.39
N LEU A 70 0.76 5.09 2.15
CA LEU A 70 1.52 4.64 0.98
C LEU A 70 1.42 5.64 -0.16
N ALA A 71 2.58 6.06 -0.70
CA ALA A 71 2.60 6.90 -1.89
C ALA A 71 2.29 6.07 -3.14
N VAL A 72 1.43 6.59 -4.01
CA VAL A 72 1.14 5.98 -5.32
C VAL A 72 2.41 5.88 -6.16
N GLU A 73 3.31 6.87 -6.05
CA GLU A 73 4.61 6.87 -6.72
C GLU A 73 5.50 5.70 -6.28
N SER A 74 5.41 5.25 -5.02
CA SER A 74 6.17 4.08 -4.55
C SER A 74 5.69 2.76 -5.18
N LEU A 75 4.43 2.71 -5.64
CA LEU A 75 3.91 1.56 -6.38
C LEU A 75 4.33 1.59 -7.86
N LEU A 76 4.40 2.79 -8.45
CA LEU A 76 4.81 2.98 -9.86
C LEU A 76 6.32 2.87 -10.05
N HIS A 77 7.10 3.31 -9.06
CA HIS A 77 8.56 3.33 -9.06
C HIS A 77 9.14 2.70 -7.79
N PRO A 78 8.96 1.38 -7.58
CA PRO A 78 9.52 0.69 -6.43
C PRO A 78 11.06 0.81 -6.35
N GLU A 79 11.74 0.99 -7.48
CA GLU A 79 13.19 1.22 -7.54
C GLU A 79 13.64 2.56 -6.95
N GLN A 80 12.76 3.56 -6.90
CA GLN A 80 13.05 4.89 -6.32
C GLN A 80 12.85 4.89 -4.80
N PHE A 81 12.01 3.98 -4.29
CA PHE A 81 11.63 3.90 -2.88
C PHE A 81 11.89 2.49 -2.33
N PRO A 82 13.15 2.11 -2.07
CA PRO A 82 13.43 0.86 -1.37
C PRO A 82 12.91 0.95 0.06
N LEU A 83 11.66 0.53 0.28
CA LEU A 83 10.99 0.50 1.58
C LEU A 83 11.51 -0.62 2.50
N ILE A 84 12.35 -1.49 1.95
CA ILE A 84 13.26 -2.30 2.76
C ILE A 84 14.41 -1.39 3.15
N ASP A 85 14.34 -0.82 4.35
CA ASP A 85 15.55 -0.42 5.06
C ASP A 85 16.47 -1.63 4.99
N ARG A 86 17.52 -1.50 4.19
CA ARG A 86 18.64 -2.43 4.23
C ARG A 86 19.29 -2.17 5.60
N THR A 87 18.75 -2.77 6.65
CA THR A 87 19.50 -3.09 7.86
C THR A 87 20.53 -4.15 7.48
N GLY A 88 21.52 -3.63 6.78
CA GLY A 88 22.57 -4.24 5.99
C GLY A 88 23.46 -3.14 5.41
N LEU A 89 23.40 -1.91 5.94
CA LEU A 89 24.58 -1.07 6.04
C LEU A 89 25.56 -1.77 6.99
N ILE A 90 26.30 -2.74 6.45
CA ILE A 90 27.67 -2.96 6.90
C ILE A 90 28.44 -1.69 6.54
N SER A 91 28.29 -0.68 7.40
CA SER A 91 29.29 0.38 7.53
C SER A 91 30.57 -0.29 7.99
N HIS A 92 31.50 -0.50 7.07
CA HIS A 92 32.90 -0.08 7.16
C HIS A 92 33.72 -0.82 6.09
N ALA A 93 33.97 -0.11 4.99
CA ALA A 93 35.25 -0.22 4.31
C ALA A 93 36.38 0.28 5.24
N SER A 94 37.61 -0.10 4.90
CA SER A 94 38.89 0.08 5.63
C SER A 94 39.18 -1.10 6.56
N THR A 95 40.13 -1.99 6.27
CA THR A 95 41.59 -1.82 6.07
C THR A 95 42.06 -3.18 5.50
N GLU A 96 42.94 -3.36 4.52
CA GLU A 96 44.32 -2.90 4.27
C GLU A 96 44.67 -3.09 2.78
#